data_AF-A0A969UY55-F1
#
_entry.id   AF-A0A969UY55-F1
#
_cell.length_a   1.000
_cell.length_b   1.000
_cell.length_c   1.000
_cell.angle_alpha   90.00
_cell.angle_beta   90.00
_cell.angle_gamma   90.00
#
_symmetry.space_group_name_H-M   'P 1'
#
loop_
_entity.id
_entity.type
_entity.pdbx_description
1 polymer ?
#
loop_
_entity_poly.entity_id
_entity_poly.type
_entity_poly.pdbx_seq_one_letter_code
_entity_poly.pdbx_strand_id
1 'polypeptide(L)'
;MHLSVSEHYRQLILNLLLTIAVVCSLFLWQGHYGLNLADEGFLWYGAQRVQQGEVPIRDFMAYDPGRYYWSALWMNLESSHGIMALRRSLAIFQALGLGVSVELIAGLLPKSASSQSKTFQSKTFFLAIAALVLGLWMFPFYKVIDTTLSILLVAALAFLAQRPTYYSYFFAGIVVGLVAVFGRNHGVYGVAAGLGVTVYLALTRRSWVHFSKACLSSAIGVLNGYLPILFMLALVKDFAPAFVESVRFILFELKSTNLPLPVPWPWRVPFAELSGFDALVKVLVGCFFLAVALYGVFAIPWVLWQGVVRRKPVAPLEVATAFTALPYAHYAFSRADFEHLALGAFPLLIVCFAVLARQTGRVKWVCLSVFALASLLTVAPHHIGWLLGQQCRLGQCTEVEVVGDRLTVHQGTAAEIQLLQSLAAEFAPGDPSELGGANRPFIATPFWPGAPALLERKSPMWSIYALFPRTEAFQRAEIERIKAADPGFAVVLDLPLDGRDELRFSQTNPLIYQYIQTAFEPVSNQPPNSPYQLFKRK
;
A
#
# COMPACT_ATOMS: atom_id res chain seq x y z
N MET A 1 12.73 18.09 -37.31
CA MET A 1 12.77 18.25 -35.83
C MET A 1 11.40 18.60 -35.25
N HIS A 2 10.64 19.58 -35.78
CA HIS A 2 9.31 19.93 -35.25
C HIS A 2 8.26 18.80 -35.28
N LEU A 3 8.24 17.95 -36.31
CA LEU A 3 7.27 16.84 -36.42
C LEU A 3 7.48 15.74 -35.35
N SER A 4 8.73 15.40 -34.99
CA SER A 4 9.00 14.34 -34.01
C SER A 4 8.71 14.76 -32.56
N VAL A 5 8.81 16.05 -32.28
CA VAL A 5 8.48 16.63 -30.97
C VAL A 5 6.97 16.60 -30.75
N SER A 6 6.18 16.97 -31.76
CA SER A 6 4.70 16.91 -31.71
C SER A 6 4.16 15.49 -31.47
N GLU A 7 4.78 14.47 -32.06
CA GLU A 7 4.33 13.08 -31.91
C GLU A 7 4.61 12.52 -30.51
N HIS A 8 5.75 12.89 -29.91
CA HIS A 8 6.09 12.51 -28.54
C HIS A 8 5.08 13.09 -27.52
N TYR A 9 4.76 14.39 -27.63
CA TYR A 9 3.75 15.01 -26.77
C TYR A 9 2.37 14.40 -26.95
N ARG A 10 1.98 14.09 -28.20
CA ARG A 10 0.70 13.42 -28.47
C ARG A 10 0.62 12.05 -27.78
N GLN A 11 1.68 11.24 -27.86
CA GLN A 11 1.71 9.94 -27.19
C GLN A 11 1.66 10.09 -25.67
N LEU A 12 2.41 11.03 -25.09
CA LEU A 12 2.40 11.32 -23.66
C LEU A 12 1.00 11.69 -23.17
N ILE A 13 0.32 12.59 -23.90
CA ILE A 13 -1.07 12.97 -23.59
C ILE A 13 -2.00 11.76 -23.66
N LEU A 14 -1.87 10.91 -24.69
CA LEU A 14 -2.71 9.72 -24.83
C LEU A 14 -2.48 8.71 -23.71
N ASN A 15 -1.22 8.50 -23.31
CA ASN A 15 -0.88 7.62 -22.20
C ASN A 15 -1.44 8.16 -20.88
N LEU A 16 -1.35 9.48 -20.66
CA LEU A 16 -1.93 10.14 -19.50
C LEU A 16 -3.46 9.98 -19.48
N LEU A 17 -4.14 10.25 -20.60
CA LEU A 17 -5.59 10.09 -20.73
C LEU A 17 -6.02 8.64 -20.50
N LEU A 18 -5.28 7.67 -21.05
CA LEU A 18 -5.52 6.25 -20.83
C LEU A 18 -5.41 5.89 -19.35
N THR A 19 -4.33 6.32 -18.70
CA THR A 19 -4.11 6.08 -17.26
C THR A 19 -5.23 6.68 -16.42
N ILE A 20 -5.59 7.94 -16.66
CA ILE A 20 -6.69 8.60 -15.96
C ILE A 20 -8.00 7.83 -16.19
N ALA A 21 -8.29 7.44 -17.43
CA ALA A 21 -9.50 6.69 -17.75
C ALA A 21 -9.57 5.34 -17.01
N VAL A 22 -8.46 4.59 -16.93
CA VAL A 22 -8.42 3.32 -16.18
C VAL A 22 -8.63 3.56 -14.69
N VAL A 23 -7.91 4.52 -14.09
CA VAL A 23 -8.04 4.83 -12.65
C VAL A 23 -9.44 5.33 -12.32
N CYS A 24 -10.00 6.25 -13.11
CA CYS A 24 -11.38 6.71 -12.93
C CYS A 24 -12.37 5.56 -13.08
N SER A 25 -12.18 4.65 -14.04
CA SER A 25 -13.05 3.48 -14.20
C SER A 25 -13.00 2.56 -12.99
N LEU A 26 -11.81 2.27 -12.47
CA LEU A 26 -11.64 1.48 -11.25
C LEU A 26 -12.26 2.19 -10.03
N PHE A 27 -12.04 3.49 -9.90
CA PHE A 27 -12.61 4.29 -8.83
C PHE A 27 -14.14 4.34 -8.88
N LEU A 28 -14.74 4.52 -10.04
CA LEU A 28 -16.20 4.46 -10.21
C LEU A 28 -16.74 3.06 -9.91
N TRP A 29 -15.98 2.02 -10.25
CA TRP A 29 -16.39 0.64 -10.03
C TRP A 29 -16.36 0.20 -8.56
N GLN A 30 -15.35 0.62 -7.78
CA GLN A 30 -15.17 0.13 -6.40
C GLN A 30 -15.19 1.22 -5.33
N GLY A 31 -15.09 2.49 -5.70
CA GLY A 31 -14.78 3.59 -4.78
C GLY A 31 -15.86 3.90 -3.75
N HIS A 32 -17.13 3.57 -4.02
CA HIS A 32 -18.25 3.75 -3.07
C HIS A 32 -18.62 2.47 -2.30
N TYR A 33 -17.89 1.38 -2.54
CA TYR A 33 -18.21 0.08 -1.98
C TYR A 33 -17.32 -0.25 -0.78
N GLY A 34 -17.94 -0.80 0.26
CA GLY A 34 -17.28 -1.30 1.46
C GLY A 34 -16.66 -0.22 2.34
N LEU A 35 -16.35 -0.58 3.57
CA LEU A 35 -15.57 0.22 4.52
C LEU A 35 -14.72 -0.73 5.34
N ASN A 36 -13.39 -0.60 5.25
CA ASN A 36 -12.48 -1.40 6.06
C ASN A 36 -12.05 -0.59 7.30
N LEU A 37 -12.62 -0.90 8.47
CA LEU A 37 -12.27 -0.22 9.73
C LEU A 37 -10.85 -0.56 10.24
N ALA A 38 -10.17 -1.52 9.62
CA ALA A 38 -8.80 -1.92 9.90
C ALA A 38 -7.80 -1.07 9.09
N ASP A 39 -7.15 -1.63 8.06
CA ASP A 39 -6.04 -0.96 7.34
C ASP A 39 -6.45 0.35 6.63
N GLU A 40 -7.63 0.39 6.01
CA GLU A 40 -8.14 1.63 5.39
C GLU A 40 -8.45 2.67 6.47
N GLY A 41 -9.13 2.24 7.54
CA GLY A 41 -9.40 3.04 8.72
C GLY A 41 -8.15 3.60 9.40
N PHE A 42 -7.07 2.83 9.43
CA PHE A 42 -5.79 3.25 9.99
C PHE A 42 -5.18 4.43 9.20
N LEU A 43 -5.24 4.37 7.87
CA LEU A 43 -4.82 5.49 7.02
C LEU A 43 -5.77 6.69 7.16
N TRP A 44 -7.09 6.43 7.17
CA TRP A 44 -8.12 7.46 7.25
C TRP A 44 -8.04 8.27 8.54
N TYR A 45 -7.95 7.59 9.68
CA TYR A 45 -7.78 8.22 10.98
C TYR A 45 -6.54 9.11 11.00
N GLY A 46 -5.40 8.58 10.57
CA GLY A 46 -4.17 9.36 10.59
C GLY A 46 -4.22 10.58 9.67
N ALA A 47 -4.90 10.50 8.52
CA ALA A 47 -5.07 11.64 7.63
C ALA A 47 -5.92 12.73 8.28
N GLN A 48 -7.04 12.36 8.93
CA GLN A 48 -7.84 13.31 9.71
C GLN A 48 -7.02 13.95 10.84
N ARG A 49 -6.20 13.18 11.56
CA ARG A 49 -5.36 13.70 12.64
C ARG A 49 -4.33 14.71 12.13
N VAL A 50 -3.75 14.48 10.96
CA VAL A 50 -2.86 15.46 10.31
C VAL A 50 -3.62 16.74 9.92
N GLN A 51 -4.87 16.66 9.45
CA GLN A 51 -5.69 17.88 9.22
C GLN A 51 -5.87 18.70 10.50
N GLN A 52 -5.90 18.03 11.67
CA GLN A 52 -5.98 18.66 12.99
C GLN A 52 -4.61 19.09 13.57
N GLY A 53 -3.53 19.02 12.78
CA GLY A 53 -2.20 19.46 13.17
C GLY A 53 -1.39 18.43 13.97
N GLU A 54 -1.86 17.19 14.09
CA GLU A 54 -1.08 16.12 14.72
C GLU A 54 -0.01 15.56 13.78
N VAL A 55 1.05 15.02 14.37
CA VAL A 55 2.22 14.51 13.67
C VAL A 55 2.24 12.97 13.74
N PRO A 56 2.24 12.26 12.58
CA PRO A 56 2.30 10.81 12.53
C PRO A 56 3.53 10.27 13.26
N ILE A 57 3.43 9.08 13.87
CA ILE A 57 4.46 8.43 14.72
C ILE A 57 4.63 9.11 16.09
N ARG A 58 4.59 10.45 16.16
CA ARG A 58 4.68 11.17 17.43
C ARG A 58 3.38 11.09 18.22
N ASP A 59 2.29 11.55 17.62
CA ASP A 59 1.03 11.76 18.33
C ASP A 59 0.09 10.55 18.30
N PHE A 60 0.25 9.70 17.28
CA PHE A 60 -0.50 8.45 17.14
C PHE A 60 0.34 7.39 16.40
N MET A 61 -0.01 6.12 16.62
CA MET A 61 0.57 5.00 15.88
C MET A 61 0.23 5.14 14.40
N ALA A 62 1.27 5.19 13.57
CA ALA A 62 1.12 5.50 12.16
C ALA A 62 2.11 4.70 11.30
N TYR A 63 1.82 4.68 10.00
CA TYR A 63 2.83 4.42 8.97
C TYR A 63 3.80 5.62 8.86
N ASP A 64 4.62 5.64 7.81
CA ASP A 64 5.52 6.77 7.57
C ASP A 64 4.77 8.07 7.22
N PRO A 65 5.28 9.25 7.64
CA PRO A 65 4.49 10.49 7.58
C PRO A 65 4.02 10.91 6.19
N GLY A 66 4.79 10.60 5.12
CA GLY A 66 4.51 11.07 3.76
C GLY A 66 3.11 10.73 3.26
N ARG A 67 2.61 9.52 3.55
CA ARG A 67 1.28 9.09 3.09
C ARG A 67 0.13 9.83 3.78
N TYR A 68 0.31 10.21 5.05
CA TYR A 68 -0.70 10.97 5.79
C TYR A 68 -0.72 12.43 5.35
N TYR A 69 0.45 13.07 5.18
CA TYR A 69 0.52 14.44 4.67
C TYR A 69 -0.03 14.55 3.25
N TRP A 70 0.27 13.59 2.38
CA TRP A 70 -0.33 13.53 1.05
C TRP A 70 -1.85 13.46 1.11
N SER A 71 -2.39 12.53 1.90
CA SER A 71 -3.84 12.33 2.01
C SER A 71 -4.54 13.55 2.60
N ALA A 72 -3.99 14.10 3.70
CA ALA A 72 -4.51 15.27 4.38
C ALA A 72 -4.49 16.53 3.49
N LEU A 73 -3.47 16.70 2.62
CA LEU A 73 -3.43 17.80 1.66
C LEU A 73 -4.67 17.79 0.76
N TRP A 74 -5.00 16.66 0.15
CA TRP A 74 -6.15 16.54 -0.75
C TRP A 74 -7.48 16.65 0.01
N MET A 75 -7.58 16.03 1.18
CA MET A 75 -8.75 16.15 2.04
C MET A 75 -9.00 17.60 2.47
N ASN A 76 -7.95 18.38 2.76
CA ASN A 76 -8.05 19.81 3.05
C ASN A 76 -8.46 20.64 1.83
N LEU A 77 -7.93 20.34 0.64
CA LEU A 77 -8.33 21.00 -0.60
C LEU A 77 -9.82 20.80 -0.90
N GLU A 78 -10.37 19.64 -0.53
CA GLU A 78 -11.79 19.31 -0.66
C GLU A 78 -12.63 19.75 0.54
N SER A 79 -12.02 20.32 1.59
CA SER A 79 -12.67 20.67 2.86
C SER A 79 -13.52 19.53 3.44
N SER A 80 -12.99 18.30 3.39
CA SER A 80 -13.69 17.09 3.81
C SER A 80 -12.85 16.27 4.80
N HIS A 81 -13.53 15.64 5.75
CA HIS A 81 -12.96 14.62 6.64
C HIS A 81 -13.41 13.20 6.25
N GLY A 82 -14.23 13.09 5.21
CA GLY A 82 -14.86 11.86 4.75
C GLY A 82 -13.88 10.88 4.10
N ILE A 83 -14.31 9.63 4.05
CA ILE A 83 -13.56 8.52 3.48
C ILE A 83 -13.42 8.62 1.95
N MET A 84 -14.38 9.24 1.26
CA MET A 84 -14.30 9.40 -0.19
C MET A 84 -13.22 10.38 -0.61
N ALA A 85 -12.97 11.43 0.18
CA ALA A 85 -11.88 12.37 -0.04
C ALA A 85 -10.52 11.66 0.08
N LEU A 86 -10.37 10.78 1.08
CA LEU A 86 -9.20 9.92 1.20
C LEU A 86 -9.03 9.03 -0.05
N ARG A 87 -10.09 8.31 -0.46
CA ARG A 87 -10.05 7.43 -1.63
C ARG A 87 -9.69 8.18 -2.91
N ARG A 88 -10.18 9.42 -3.10
CA ARG A 88 -9.79 10.29 -4.22
C ARG A 88 -8.30 10.64 -4.19
N SER A 89 -7.76 11.00 -3.02
CA SER A 89 -6.33 11.28 -2.86
C SER A 89 -5.44 10.08 -3.28
N LEU A 90 -5.93 8.87 -2.99
CA LEU A 90 -5.25 7.63 -3.35
C LEU A 90 -5.39 7.29 -4.83
N ALA A 91 -6.55 7.55 -5.44
CA ALA A 91 -6.72 7.43 -6.89
C ALA A 91 -5.77 8.37 -7.66
N ILE A 92 -5.56 9.59 -7.17
CA ILE A 92 -4.56 10.51 -7.74
C ILE A 92 -3.16 9.90 -7.65
N PHE A 93 -2.79 9.33 -6.50
CA PHE A 93 -1.50 8.64 -6.33
C PHE A 93 -1.37 7.41 -7.25
N GLN A 94 -2.45 6.66 -7.42
CA GLN A 94 -2.54 5.50 -8.31
C GLN A 94 -2.29 5.93 -9.78
N ALA A 95 -2.86 7.05 -10.21
CA ALA A 95 -2.64 7.59 -11.56
C ALA A 95 -1.18 7.97 -11.80
N LEU A 96 -0.46 8.46 -10.78
CA LEU A 96 0.98 8.73 -10.89
C LEU A 96 1.78 7.44 -11.14
N GLY A 97 1.55 6.40 -10.32
CA GLY A 97 2.23 5.11 -10.47
C GLY A 97 1.91 4.42 -11.80
N LEU A 98 0.62 4.35 -12.15
CA LEU A 98 0.19 3.75 -13.40
C LEU A 98 0.72 4.52 -14.61
N GLY A 99 0.71 5.86 -14.57
CA GLY A 99 1.27 6.70 -15.63
C GLY A 99 2.74 6.42 -15.89
N VAL A 100 3.55 6.34 -14.82
CA VAL A 100 4.99 6.02 -14.94
C VAL A 100 5.20 4.63 -15.54
N SER A 101 4.45 3.61 -15.10
CA SER A 101 4.60 2.25 -15.65
C SER A 101 4.18 2.16 -17.13
N VAL A 102 3.10 2.82 -17.52
CA VAL A 102 2.66 2.90 -18.93
C VAL A 102 3.72 3.60 -19.79
N GLU A 103 4.33 4.69 -19.29
CA GLU A 103 5.41 5.39 -20.01
C GLU A 103 6.67 4.52 -20.16
N LEU A 104 7.07 3.80 -19.11
CA LEU A 104 8.19 2.86 -19.18
C LEU A 104 7.98 1.82 -20.28
N ILE A 105 6.77 1.26 -20.36
CA ILE A 105 6.41 0.26 -21.37
C ILE A 105 6.30 0.89 -22.77
N ALA A 106 5.70 2.08 -22.87
CA ALA A 106 5.55 2.80 -24.13
C ALA A 106 6.91 3.14 -24.78
N GLY A 107 7.93 3.41 -23.96
CA GLY A 107 9.31 3.65 -24.39
C GLY A 107 10.00 2.43 -25.03
N LEU A 108 9.49 1.21 -24.80
CA LEU A 108 10.03 -0.02 -25.40
C LEU A 108 9.40 -0.36 -26.75
N LEU A 109 8.23 0.20 -27.04
CA LEU A 109 7.51 -0.09 -28.27
C LEU A 109 8.14 0.65 -29.45
N PRO A 110 8.16 0.05 -30.66
CA PRO A 110 8.75 0.68 -31.84
C PRO A 110 8.19 2.09 -32.06
N LYS A 111 9.07 3.06 -32.30
CA LYS A 111 8.67 4.41 -32.71
C LYS A 111 8.07 4.32 -34.11
N SER A 112 6.84 4.81 -34.28
CA SER A 112 6.18 4.79 -35.58
C SER A 112 6.88 5.79 -36.49
N ALA A 113 7.55 5.33 -37.55
CA ALA A 113 8.26 6.21 -38.48
C ALA A 113 7.33 6.89 -39.52
N SER A 114 6.04 6.54 -39.52
CA SER A 114 5.02 7.18 -40.33
C SER A 114 3.66 6.80 -39.78
N SER A 115 2.68 7.70 -39.93
CA SER A 115 1.27 7.55 -39.54
C SER A 115 0.54 6.41 -40.31
N GLN A 116 1.08 5.19 -40.31
CA GLN A 116 0.33 4.00 -40.67
C GLN A 116 -0.59 3.65 -39.49
N SER A 117 -1.87 4.00 -39.63
CA SER A 117 -2.95 3.82 -38.65
C SER A 117 -2.92 2.46 -37.93
N LYS A 118 -2.53 1.38 -38.62
CA LYS A 118 -2.47 0.01 -38.05
C LYS A 118 -1.40 -0.16 -36.95
N THR A 119 -0.23 0.46 -37.10
CA THR A 119 0.85 0.36 -36.10
C THR A 119 0.52 1.16 -34.85
N PHE A 120 -0.09 2.33 -35.03
CA PHE A 120 -0.54 3.18 -33.94
C PHE A 120 -1.65 2.51 -33.11
N GLN A 121 -2.68 1.96 -33.76
CA GLN A 121 -3.76 1.24 -33.08
C GLN A 121 -3.25 0.03 -32.28
N SER A 122 -2.33 -0.74 -32.85
CA SER A 122 -1.69 -1.88 -32.18
C SER A 122 -0.91 -1.47 -30.92
N LYS A 123 -0.19 -0.35 -30.98
CA LYS A 123 0.55 0.21 -29.83
C LYS A 123 -0.41 0.65 -28.71
N THR A 124 -1.43 1.44 -29.05
CA THR A 124 -2.41 1.92 -28.08
C THR A 124 -3.18 0.78 -27.45
N PHE A 125 -3.57 -0.24 -28.22
CA PHE A 125 -4.25 -1.42 -27.69
C PHE A 125 -3.37 -2.22 -26.71
N PHE A 126 -2.08 -2.40 -27.03
CA PHE A 126 -1.13 -3.03 -26.11
C PHE A 126 -0.99 -2.25 -24.80
N LEU A 127 -0.87 -0.92 -24.89
CA LEU A 127 -0.76 -0.06 -23.71
C LEU A 127 -2.06 -0.04 -22.90
N ALA A 128 -3.23 -0.12 -23.55
CA ALA A 128 -4.51 -0.22 -22.85
C ALA A 128 -4.63 -1.51 -22.03
N ILE A 129 -4.21 -2.64 -22.60
CA ILE A 129 -4.15 -3.92 -21.85
C ILE A 129 -3.15 -3.80 -20.70
N ALA A 130 -1.97 -3.23 -20.93
CA ALA A 130 -0.97 -3.04 -19.89
C ALA A 130 -1.49 -2.15 -18.75
N ALA A 131 -2.11 -1.01 -19.08
CA ALA A 131 -2.69 -0.10 -18.11
C ALA A 131 -3.80 -0.78 -17.29
N LEU A 132 -4.67 -1.55 -17.94
CA LEU A 132 -5.74 -2.28 -17.24
C LEU A 132 -5.17 -3.34 -16.29
N VAL A 133 -4.25 -4.18 -16.76
CA VAL A 133 -3.66 -5.24 -15.94
C VAL A 133 -2.88 -4.63 -14.76
N LEU A 134 -1.99 -3.67 -15.02
CA LEU A 134 -1.22 -3.02 -13.95
C LEU A 134 -2.13 -2.28 -12.98
N GLY A 135 -3.16 -1.57 -13.47
CA GLY A 135 -4.14 -0.87 -12.65
C GLY A 135 -4.93 -1.81 -11.73
N LEU A 136 -5.32 -3.00 -12.23
CA LEU A 136 -5.98 -4.04 -11.41
C LEU A 136 -5.02 -4.56 -10.33
N TRP A 137 -3.77 -4.83 -10.68
CA TRP A 137 -2.75 -5.28 -9.71
C TRP A 137 -2.37 -4.23 -8.66
N MET A 138 -2.78 -2.95 -8.80
CA MET A 138 -2.66 -1.94 -7.75
C MET A 138 -3.73 -2.15 -6.67
N PHE A 139 -3.67 -3.31 -6.01
CA PHE A 139 -4.57 -3.78 -4.98
C PHE A 139 -3.85 -3.96 -3.63
N PRO A 140 -4.52 -3.70 -2.49
CA PRO A 140 -5.81 -3.04 -2.37
C PRO A 140 -5.71 -1.54 -2.65
N PHE A 141 -6.85 -0.90 -2.96
CA PHE A 141 -6.86 0.52 -3.35
C PHE A 141 -6.34 1.43 -2.22
N TYR A 142 -6.47 1.02 -0.94
CA TYR A 142 -5.96 1.77 0.21
C TYR A 142 -4.45 1.61 0.46
N LYS A 143 -3.77 0.72 -0.29
CA LYS A 143 -2.30 0.54 -0.27
C LYS A 143 -1.63 0.81 -1.62
N VAL A 144 -2.30 1.53 -2.52
CA VAL A 144 -1.74 1.91 -3.85
C VAL A 144 -0.45 2.71 -3.75
N ILE A 145 -0.21 3.38 -2.62
CA ILE A 145 1.06 4.07 -2.35
C ILE A 145 2.21 3.07 -2.46
N ASP A 146 2.14 1.93 -1.80
CA ASP A 146 3.22 0.94 -1.75
C ASP A 146 3.55 0.38 -3.16
N THR A 147 2.54 0.11 -3.99
CA THR A 147 2.74 -0.28 -5.41
C THR A 147 3.37 0.83 -6.24
N THR A 148 2.93 2.07 -6.05
CA THR A 148 3.45 3.23 -6.78
C THR A 148 4.92 3.47 -6.43
N LEU A 149 5.29 3.36 -5.16
CA LEU A 149 6.69 3.45 -4.73
C LEU A 149 7.56 2.38 -5.40
N SER A 150 7.06 1.15 -5.55
CA SER A 150 7.74 0.08 -6.30
C SER A 150 8.00 0.46 -7.75
N ILE A 151 6.98 0.99 -8.44
CA ILE A 151 7.10 1.43 -9.84
C ILE A 151 8.09 2.59 -9.97
N LEU A 152 8.04 3.58 -9.08
CA LEU A 152 8.94 4.73 -9.09
C LEU A 152 10.41 4.31 -8.90
N LEU A 153 10.67 3.34 -8.01
CA LEU A 153 12.01 2.78 -7.84
C LEU A 153 12.50 2.08 -9.10
N VAL A 154 11.66 1.26 -9.74
CA VAL A 154 11.99 0.63 -11.03
C VAL A 154 12.30 1.70 -12.09
N ALA A 155 11.49 2.75 -12.18
CA ALA A 155 11.69 3.83 -13.15
C ALA A 155 13.01 4.58 -12.93
N ALA A 156 13.30 4.97 -11.69
CA ALA A 156 14.51 5.70 -11.33
C ALA A 156 15.78 4.87 -11.59
N LEU A 157 15.74 3.59 -11.24
CA LEU A 157 16.86 2.68 -11.49
C LEU A 157 17.02 2.32 -12.98
N ALA A 158 15.93 2.25 -13.74
CA ALA A 158 16.00 2.07 -15.19
C ALA A 158 16.61 3.31 -15.87
N PHE A 159 16.25 4.51 -15.42
CA PHE A 159 16.86 5.75 -15.87
C PHE A 159 18.36 5.81 -15.54
N LEU A 160 18.74 5.41 -14.33
CA LEU A 160 20.15 5.29 -13.93
C LEU A 160 20.91 4.31 -14.82
N ALA A 161 20.37 3.10 -15.03
CA ALA A 161 20.99 2.08 -15.87
C ALA A 161 21.11 2.53 -17.34
N GLN A 162 20.17 3.34 -17.83
CA GLN A 162 20.20 3.89 -19.19
C GLN A 162 21.26 4.97 -19.35
N ARG A 163 21.42 5.86 -18.37
CA ARG A 163 22.35 6.99 -18.41
C ARG A 163 23.13 7.09 -17.10
N PRO A 164 24.12 6.24 -16.85
CA PRO A 164 24.86 6.23 -15.59
C PRO A 164 25.87 7.38 -15.54
N THR A 165 25.37 8.55 -15.17
CA THR A 165 26.09 9.79 -14.88
C THR A 165 25.92 10.13 -13.41
N TYR A 166 26.78 10.98 -12.84
CA TYR A 166 26.65 11.40 -11.43
C TYR A 166 25.28 12.05 -11.14
N TYR A 167 24.73 12.80 -12.10
CA TYR A 167 23.38 13.36 -11.99
C TYR A 167 22.31 12.28 -11.89
N SER A 168 22.43 11.19 -12.66
CA SER A 168 21.47 10.08 -12.59
C SER A 168 21.60 9.28 -11.30
N TYR A 169 22.81 9.12 -10.75
CA TYR A 169 23.00 8.52 -9.43
C TYR A 169 22.37 9.39 -8.33
N PHE A 170 22.62 10.69 -8.38
CA PHE A 170 22.02 11.66 -7.47
C PHE A 170 20.49 11.67 -7.56
N PHE A 171 19.94 11.72 -8.77
CA PHE A 171 18.49 11.70 -8.99
C PHE A 171 17.85 10.38 -8.53
N ALA A 172 18.46 9.23 -8.84
CA ALA A 172 17.99 7.95 -8.31
C ALA A 172 18.02 7.93 -6.78
N GLY A 173 19.07 8.51 -6.17
CA GLY A 173 19.14 8.73 -4.73
C GLY A 173 17.99 9.58 -4.20
N ILE A 174 17.67 10.72 -4.84
CA ILE A 174 16.52 11.56 -4.45
C ILE A 174 15.23 10.75 -4.45
N VAL A 175 14.98 9.95 -5.50
CA VAL A 175 13.77 9.12 -5.57
C VAL A 175 13.76 8.09 -4.44
N VAL A 176 14.88 7.42 -4.14
CA VAL A 176 14.98 6.49 -3.02
C VAL A 176 14.71 7.16 -1.68
N GLY A 177 15.26 8.36 -1.46
CA GLY A 177 15.02 9.16 -0.26
C GLY A 177 13.56 9.59 -0.13
N LEU A 178 12.96 10.09 -1.20
CA LEU A 178 11.55 10.50 -1.22
C LEU A 178 10.62 9.30 -0.97
N VAL A 179 10.92 8.15 -1.58
CA VAL A 179 10.20 6.90 -1.35
C VAL A 179 10.24 6.50 0.13
N ALA A 180 11.39 6.68 0.79
CA ALA A 180 11.53 6.41 2.22
C ALA A 180 10.66 7.31 3.12
N VAL A 181 10.27 8.51 2.66
CA VAL A 181 9.33 9.40 3.38
C VAL A 181 7.92 8.81 3.44
N PHE A 182 7.53 8.05 2.41
CA PHE A 182 6.21 7.40 2.32
C PHE A 182 6.22 5.96 2.85
N GLY A 183 7.37 5.28 2.81
CA GLY A 183 7.56 3.91 3.26
C GLY A 183 9.02 3.58 3.52
N ARG A 184 9.43 3.48 4.80
CA ARG A 184 10.82 3.16 5.20
C ARG A 184 11.31 1.84 4.61
N ASN A 185 10.45 0.82 4.59
CA ASN A 185 10.70 -0.47 3.94
C ASN A 185 11.07 -0.30 2.46
N HIS A 186 10.30 0.50 1.71
CA HIS A 186 10.57 0.79 0.30
C HIS A 186 11.88 1.56 0.11
N GLY A 187 12.22 2.47 1.03
CA GLY A 187 13.51 3.14 1.07
C GLY A 187 14.68 2.15 1.17
N VAL A 188 14.61 1.20 2.12
CA VAL A 188 15.62 0.14 2.29
C VAL A 188 15.73 -0.72 1.03
N TYR A 189 14.60 -1.12 0.44
CA TYR A 189 14.57 -1.87 -0.81
C TYR A 189 15.19 -1.09 -1.96
N GLY A 190 14.93 0.22 -2.05
CA GLY A 190 15.51 1.13 -3.02
C GLY A 190 17.02 1.27 -2.88
N VAL A 191 17.55 1.38 -1.65
CA VAL A 191 18.99 1.41 -1.38
C VAL A 191 19.63 0.09 -1.81
N ALA A 192 19.08 -1.06 -1.40
CA ALA A 192 19.61 -2.37 -1.76
C ALA A 192 19.64 -2.57 -3.29
N ALA A 193 18.53 -2.28 -3.98
CA ALA A 193 18.44 -2.38 -5.43
C ALA A 193 19.39 -1.37 -6.13
N GLY A 194 19.47 -0.13 -5.64
CA GLY A 194 20.34 0.92 -6.18
C GLY A 194 21.82 0.58 -6.05
N LEU A 195 22.25 0.02 -4.92
CA LEU A 195 23.60 -0.52 -4.75
C LEU A 195 23.86 -1.66 -5.73
N GLY A 196 22.91 -2.59 -5.90
CA GLY A 196 23.01 -3.67 -6.88
C GLY A 196 23.22 -3.17 -8.32
N VAL A 197 22.41 -2.21 -8.77
CA VAL A 197 22.56 -1.56 -10.08
C VAL A 197 23.91 -0.85 -10.20
N THR A 198 24.36 -0.18 -9.14
CA THR A 198 25.66 0.50 -9.12
C THR A 198 26.83 -0.48 -9.25
N VAL A 199 26.77 -1.61 -8.55
CA VAL A 199 27.75 -2.70 -8.67
C VAL A 199 27.73 -3.29 -10.08
N TYR A 200 26.55 -3.57 -10.65
CA TYR A 200 26.40 -4.04 -12.02
C TYR A 200 27.06 -3.09 -13.03
N LEU A 201 26.82 -1.78 -12.91
CA LEU A 201 27.41 -0.77 -13.78
C LEU A 201 28.94 -0.67 -13.61
N ALA A 202 29.45 -0.79 -12.39
CA ALA A 202 30.89 -0.80 -12.13
C ALA A 202 31.58 -2.03 -12.74
N LEU A 203 30.95 -3.21 -12.65
CA LEU A 203 31.45 -4.46 -13.22
C LEU A 203 31.45 -4.42 -14.75
N THR A 204 30.35 -3.96 -15.37
CA THR A 204 30.24 -3.88 -16.83
C THR A 204 31.17 -2.85 -17.44
N ARG A 205 31.44 -1.73 -16.75
CA ARG A 205 32.34 -0.66 -17.21
C ARG A 205 33.79 -0.80 -16.71
N ARG A 206 34.07 -1.77 -15.84
CA ARG A 206 35.37 -2.01 -15.19
C ARG A 206 35.98 -0.76 -14.55
N SER A 207 35.17 0.03 -13.83
CA SER A 207 35.61 1.30 -13.27
C SER A 207 35.23 1.52 -11.81
N TRP A 208 36.04 0.96 -10.90
CA TRP A 208 35.82 1.05 -9.45
C TRP A 208 36.10 2.44 -8.85
N VAL A 209 36.94 3.25 -9.48
CA VAL A 209 37.13 4.66 -9.06
C VAL A 209 35.85 5.47 -9.25
N HIS A 210 35.04 5.13 -10.26
CA HIS A 210 33.74 5.77 -10.48
C HIS A 210 32.66 5.22 -9.53
N PHE A 211 32.85 4.02 -8.99
CA PHE A 211 31.93 3.40 -8.03
C PHE A 211 31.83 4.22 -6.74
N SER A 212 32.95 4.63 -6.14
CA SER A 212 32.92 5.42 -4.89
C SER A 212 32.22 6.77 -5.08
N LYS A 213 32.52 7.48 -6.16
CA LYS A 213 31.84 8.75 -6.51
C LYS A 213 30.36 8.56 -6.83
N ALA A 214 29.99 7.44 -7.46
CA ALA A 214 28.60 7.08 -7.72
C ALA A 214 27.84 6.79 -6.41
N CYS A 215 28.42 6.00 -5.50
CA CYS A 215 27.87 5.75 -4.18
C CYS A 215 27.70 7.05 -3.38
N LEU A 216 28.68 7.95 -3.41
CA LEU A 216 28.58 9.25 -2.76
C LEU A 216 27.47 10.12 -3.37
N SER A 217 27.38 10.20 -4.72
CA SER A 217 26.31 10.96 -5.39
C SER A 217 24.93 10.41 -5.04
N SER A 218 24.79 9.08 -5.02
CA SER A 218 23.56 8.40 -4.61
C SER A 218 23.22 8.69 -3.16
N ALA A 219 24.19 8.59 -2.24
CA ALA A 219 23.99 8.87 -0.82
C ALA A 219 23.56 10.32 -0.56
N ILE A 220 24.20 11.30 -1.21
CA ILE A 220 23.80 12.71 -1.14
C ILE A 220 22.37 12.87 -1.69
N GLY A 221 22.04 12.17 -2.79
CA GLY A 221 20.68 12.13 -3.34
C GLY A 221 19.66 11.61 -2.33
N VAL A 222 19.94 10.46 -1.68
CA VAL A 222 19.08 9.86 -0.66
C VAL A 222 18.83 10.84 0.49
N LEU A 223 19.88 11.48 1.01
CA LEU A 223 19.76 12.49 2.05
C LEU A 223 18.89 13.67 1.60
N ASN A 224 19.05 14.13 0.36
CA ASN A 224 18.22 15.20 -0.22
C ASN A 224 16.75 14.79 -0.35
N GLY A 225 16.46 13.60 -0.86
CA GLY A 225 15.09 13.09 -0.96
C GLY A 225 14.43 12.88 0.41
N TYR A 226 15.23 12.53 1.43
CA TYR A 226 14.75 12.29 2.79
C TYR A 226 14.73 13.55 3.69
N LEU A 227 15.05 14.72 3.13
CA LEU A 227 15.04 16.00 3.84
C LEU A 227 13.75 16.27 4.64
N PRO A 228 12.52 15.95 4.15
CA PRO A 228 11.31 16.19 4.93
C PRO A 228 11.36 15.53 6.32
N ILE A 229 11.81 14.27 6.40
CA ILE A 229 11.93 13.58 7.68
C ILE A 229 13.11 14.13 8.51
N LEU A 230 14.24 14.45 7.87
CA LEU A 230 15.38 15.05 8.57
C LEU A 230 15.02 16.40 9.20
N PHE A 231 14.23 17.23 8.51
CA PHE A 231 13.70 18.46 9.07
C PHE A 231 12.71 18.21 10.19
N MET A 232 11.83 17.21 10.08
CA MET A 232 10.95 16.84 11.19
C MET A 232 11.75 16.41 12.42
N LEU A 233 12.82 15.62 12.26
CA LEU A 233 13.70 15.21 13.36
C LEU A 233 14.37 16.42 14.05
N ALA A 234 14.75 17.44 13.28
CA ALA A 234 15.44 18.61 13.81
C ALA A 234 14.52 19.67 14.38
N LEU A 235 13.32 19.86 13.80
CA LEU A 235 12.47 21.03 14.04
C LEU A 235 11.18 20.69 14.80
N VAL A 236 10.69 19.45 14.71
CA VAL A 236 9.43 19.06 15.36
C VAL A 236 9.73 18.49 16.73
N LYS A 237 9.28 19.22 17.77
CA LYS A 237 9.42 18.80 19.17
C LYS A 237 8.91 17.36 19.37
N ASP A 238 9.70 16.57 20.08
CA ASP A 238 9.44 15.17 20.46
C ASP A 238 9.31 14.17 19.30
N PHE A 239 9.50 14.59 18.04
CA PHE A 239 9.45 13.68 16.90
C PHE A 239 10.67 12.76 16.82
N ALA A 240 11.88 13.27 17.07
CA ALA A 240 13.10 12.46 17.06
C ALA A 240 13.08 11.25 18.01
N PRO A 241 12.76 11.40 19.32
CA PRO A 241 12.67 10.25 20.20
C PRO A 241 11.55 9.29 19.80
N ALA A 242 10.38 9.78 19.38
CA ALA A 242 9.28 8.93 18.91
C ALA A 242 9.67 8.13 17.65
N PHE A 243 10.37 8.76 16.71
CA PHE A 243 10.85 8.12 15.49
C PHE A 243 11.87 7.02 15.80
N VAL A 244 12.86 7.30 16.65
CA VAL A 244 13.87 6.30 17.07
C VAL A 244 13.21 5.13 17.79
N GLU A 245 12.26 5.39 18.69
CA GLU A 245 11.53 4.32 19.39
C GLU A 245 10.71 3.47 18.42
N SER A 246 10.08 4.08 17.39
CA SER A 246 9.37 3.31 16.36
C SER A 246 10.30 2.36 15.59
N VAL A 247 11.53 2.78 15.29
CA VAL A 247 12.54 1.94 14.63
C VAL A 247 13.01 0.85 15.58
N ARG A 248 13.26 1.19 16.85
CA ARG A 248 13.70 0.24 17.88
C ARG A 248 12.67 -0.86 18.08
N PHE A 249 11.40 -0.50 18.19
CA PHE A 249 10.29 -1.43 18.33
C PHE A 249 10.25 -2.43 17.17
N ILE A 250 10.32 -1.96 15.91
CA ILE A 250 10.29 -2.84 14.74
C ILE A 250 11.50 -3.78 14.70
N LEU A 251 12.71 -3.26 14.94
CA LEU A 251 13.95 -4.03 14.77
C LEU A 251 14.25 -5.00 15.92
N PHE A 252 14.00 -4.58 17.16
CA PHE A 252 14.46 -5.33 18.35
C PHE A 252 13.34 -6.01 19.12
N GLU A 253 12.15 -5.41 19.18
CA GLU A 253 11.02 -5.96 19.94
C GLU A 253 10.15 -6.86 19.05
N LEU A 254 9.69 -6.36 17.90
CA LEU A 254 8.84 -7.10 16.97
C LEU A 254 9.63 -8.12 16.14
N LYS A 255 10.88 -7.78 15.77
CA LYS A 255 11.80 -8.57 14.92
C LYS A 255 11.22 -8.99 13.56
N SER A 256 10.07 -8.45 13.20
CA SER A 256 9.38 -8.65 11.94
C SER A 256 8.67 -7.35 11.60
N THR A 257 8.25 -7.22 10.35
CA THR A 257 7.35 -6.15 9.90
C THR A 257 5.93 -6.63 9.71
N ASN A 258 5.73 -7.95 9.60
CA ASN A 258 4.44 -8.59 9.36
C ASN A 258 4.32 -9.93 10.10
N LEU A 259 3.08 -10.40 10.25
CA LEU A 259 2.80 -11.76 10.73
C LEU A 259 2.88 -12.72 9.53
N PRO A 260 3.81 -13.70 9.55
CA PRO A 260 4.00 -14.60 8.43
C PRO A 260 2.81 -15.54 8.28
N LEU A 261 2.40 -15.76 7.04
CA LEU A 261 1.41 -16.76 6.64
C LEU A 261 2.08 -17.86 5.80
N PRO A 262 1.54 -19.09 5.80
CA PRO A 262 2.03 -20.14 4.92
C PRO A 262 1.90 -19.73 3.45
N VAL A 263 2.97 -19.95 2.67
CA VAL A 263 2.95 -19.64 1.23
C VAL A 263 1.92 -20.51 0.51
N PRO A 264 1.01 -19.91 -0.29
CA PRO A 264 -0.06 -20.62 -1.00
C PRO A 264 0.48 -21.27 -2.28
N TRP A 265 1.37 -22.25 -2.14
CA TRP A 265 1.95 -22.95 -3.29
C TRP A 265 0.87 -23.61 -4.18
N PRO A 266 1.03 -23.64 -5.51
CA PRO A 266 0.03 -24.22 -6.42
C PRO A 266 -0.37 -25.65 -6.08
N TRP A 267 0.57 -26.45 -5.56
CA TRP A 267 0.36 -27.85 -5.19
C TRP A 267 -0.23 -28.05 -3.77
N ARG A 268 -0.47 -26.96 -3.02
CA ARG A 268 -1.14 -26.99 -1.71
C ARG A 268 -2.63 -26.63 -1.79
N VAL A 269 -3.16 -26.44 -3.00
CA VAL A 269 -4.57 -26.08 -3.18
C VAL A 269 -5.46 -27.27 -2.83
N PRO A 270 -6.45 -27.12 -1.92
CA PRO A 270 -7.35 -28.20 -1.54
C PRO A 270 -8.45 -28.38 -2.61
N PHE A 271 -8.11 -29.07 -3.70
CA PHE A 271 -9.02 -29.29 -4.83
C PHE A 271 -10.33 -30.02 -4.46
N ALA A 272 -10.32 -30.81 -3.40
CA ALA A 272 -11.49 -31.55 -2.94
C ALA A 272 -12.54 -30.68 -2.22
N GLU A 273 -12.13 -29.51 -1.68
CA GLU A 273 -12.98 -28.65 -0.85
C GLU A 273 -13.50 -27.40 -1.57
N LEU A 274 -12.93 -27.09 -2.73
CA LEU A 274 -13.16 -25.83 -3.44
C LEU A 274 -13.92 -26.05 -4.74
N SER A 275 -14.67 -25.03 -5.15
CA SER A 275 -15.23 -24.97 -6.50
C SER A 275 -14.09 -24.93 -7.54
N GLY A 276 -14.36 -25.37 -8.77
CA GLY A 276 -13.35 -25.36 -9.83
C GLY A 276 -12.77 -23.98 -10.11
N PHE A 277 -13.58 -22.92 -9.97
CA PHE A 277 -13.12 -21.55 -10.12
C PHE A 277 -12.24 -21.09 -8.96
N ASP A 278 -12.64 -21.34 -7.71
CA ASP A 278 -11.84 -20.96 -6.54
C ASP A 278 -10.50 -21.71 -6.48
N ALA A 279 -10.51 -22.99 -6.86
CA ALA A 279 -9.28 -23.76 -7.01
C ALA A 279 -8.37 -23.16 -8.08
N LEU A 280 -8.90 -22.76 -9.25
CA LEU A 280 -8.14 -22.11 -10.31
C LEU A 280 -7.52 -20.80 -9.82
N VAL A 281 -8.28 -19.94 -9.13
CA VAL A 281 -7.77 -18.67 -8.58
C VAL A 281 -6.62 -18.93 -7.61
N LYS A 282 -6.77 -19.87 -6.67
CA LYS A 282 -5.70 -20.21 -5.70
C LYS A 282 -4.46 -20.79 -6.39
N VAL A 283 -4.63 -21.62 -7.43
CA VAL A 283 -3.51 -22.11 -8.24
C VAL A 283 -2.78 -20.95 -8.90
N LEU A 284 -3.50 -20.02 -9.52
CA LEU A 284 -2.91 -18.85 -10.18
C LEU A 284 -2.17 -17.95 -9.18
N VAL A 285 -2.75 -17.67 -8.01
CA VAL A 285 -2.06 -16.93 -6.92
C VAL A 285 -0.74 -17.62 -6.56
N GLY A 286 -0.76 -18.94 -6.37
CA GLY A 286 0.45 -19.72 -6.11
C GLY A 286 1.47 -19.65 -7.25
N CYS A 287 1.01 -19.65 -8.50
CA CYS A 287 1.87 -19.53 -9.68
C CYS A 287 2.54 -18.15 -9.75
N PHE A 288 1.83 -17.08 -9.38
CA PHE A 288 2.40 -15.75 -9.27
C PHE A 288 3.42 -15.64 -8.13
N PHE A 289 3.17 -16.25 -6.96
CA PHE A 289 4.18 -16.36 -5.89
C PHE A 289 5.44 -17.07 -6.38
N LEU A 290 5.27 -18.21 -7.06
CA LEU A 290 6.39 -18.95 -7.64
C LEU A 290 7.13 -18.09 -8.68
N ALA A 291 6.41 -17.40 -9.56
CA ALA A 291 7.01 -16.54 -10.58
C ALA A 291 7.80 -15.37 -9.95
N VAL A 292 7.29 -14.74 -8.90
CA VAL A 292 7.99 -13.66 -8.16
C VAL A 292 9.28 -14.21 -7.52
N ALA A 293 9.22 -15.37 -6.86
CA ALA A 293 10.39 -16.02 -6.29
C ALA A 293 11.43 -16.41 -7.34
N LEU A 294 11.02 -17.12 -8.39
CA LEU A 294 11.90 -17.55 -9.46
C LEU A 294 12.54 -16.35 -10.16
N TYR A 295 11.77 -15.31 -10.47
CA TYR A 295 12.32 -14.10 -11.08
C TYR A 295 13.30 -13.39 -10.14
N GLY A 296 12.95 -13.21 -8.87
CA GLY A 296 13.85 -12.59 -7.87
C GLY A 296 15.18 -13.32 -7.72
N VAL A 297 15.20 -14.65 -7.80
CA VAL A 297 16.42 -15.47 -7.68
C VAL A 297 17.24 -15.50 -8.97
N PHE A 298 16.59 -15.68 -10.13
CA PHE A 298 17.30 -15.93 -11.39
C PHE A 298 17.60 -14.67 -12.21
N ALA A 299 16.89 -13.56 -11.99
CA ALA A 299 17.09 -12.35 -12.79
C ALA A 299 18.47 -11.72 -12.58
N ILE A 300 18.95 -11.62 -11.33
CA ILE A 300 20.25 -11.01 -11.03
C ILE A 300 21.41 -11.83 -11.66
N PRO A 301 21.51 -13.16 -11.46
CA PRO A 301 22.51 -13.97 -12.16
C PRO A 301 22.44 -13.84 -13.68
N TRP A 302 21.24 -13.81 -14.26
CA TRP A 302 21.06 -13.67 -15.70
C TRP A 302 21.58 -12.31 -16.21
N VAL A 303 21.22 -11.20 -15.54
CA VAL A 303 21.69 -9.85 -15.91
C VAL A 303 23.21 -9.75 -15.80
N LEU A 304 23.80 -10.29 -14.72
CA LEU A 304 25.24 -10.32 -14.52
C LEU A 304 25.94 -11.16 -15.59
N TRP A 305 25.40 -12.34 -15.90
CA TRP A 305 25.98 -13.20 -16.93
C TRP A 305 25.91 -12.57 -18.32
N GLN A 306 24.79 -11.96 -18.70
CA GLN A 306 24.67 -11.28 -19.99
C GLN A 306 25.60 -10.06 -20.07
N GLY A 307 25.55 -9.19 -19.07
CA GLY A 307 26.27 -7.91 -19.09
C GLY A 307 27.77 -8.04 -18.81
N VAL A 308 28.17 -8.87 -17.84
CA VAL A 308 29.55 -8.95 -17.37
C VAL A 308 30.32 -10.06 -18.07
N VAL A 309 29.76 -11.27 -18.13
CA VAL A 309 30.44 -12.45 -18.70
C VAL A 309 30.36 -12.44 -20.22
N ARG A 310 29.15 -12.33 -20.78
CA ARG A 310 28.92 -12.33 -22.23
C ARG A 310 29.10 -10.97 -22.89
N ARG A 311 29.24 -9.90 -22.11
CA ARG A 311 29.39 -8.51 -22.59
C ARG A 311 28.31 -8.08 -23.58
N LYS A 312 27.10 -8.61 -23.43
CA LYS A 312 25.93 -8.23 -24.23
C LYS A 312 25.19 -7.09 -23.52
N PRO A 313 24.69 -6.09 -24.27
CA PRO A 313 23.87 -5.05 -23.68
C PRO A 313 22.58 -5.67 -23.14
N VAL A 314 22.28 -5.38 -21.86
CA VAL A 314 21.01 -5.71 -21.21
C VAL A 314 20.16 -4.45 -21.17
N ALA A 315 18.86 -4.58 -21.38
CA ALA A 315 18.01 -3.40 -21.38
C ALA A 315 17.95 -2.77 -19.97
N PRO A 316 17.99 -1.44 -19.84
CA PRO A 316 17.99 -0.77 -18.54
C PRO A 316 16.83 -1.16 -17.63
N LEU A 317 15.64 -1.37 -18.21
CA LEU A 317 14.47 -1.78 -17.46
C LEU A 317 14.62 -3.19 -16.86
N GLU A 318 15.24 -4.13 -17.58
CA GLU A 318 15.48 -5.49 -17.07
C GLU A 318 16.51 -5.49 -15.94
N VAL A 319 17.53 -4.62 -16.03
CA VAL A 319 18.49 -4.41 -14.96
C VAL A 319 17.77 -3.89 -13.71
N ALA A 320 16.95 -2.85 -13.87
CA ALA A 320 16.19 -2.27 -12.77
C ALA A 320 15.25 -3.28 -12.12
N THR A 321 14.41 -3.96 -12.91
CA THR A 321 13.46 -4.95 -12.39
C THR A 321 14.16 -6.13 -11.72
N ALA A 322 15.30 -6.59 -12.25
CA ALA A 322 16.08 -7.67 -11.63
C ALA A 322 16.56 -7.31 -10.22
N PHE A 323 17.12 -6.11 -10.03
CA PHE A 323 17.65 -5.68 -8.73
C PHE A 323 16.55 -5.25 -7.75
N THR A 324 15.36 -4.85 -8.23
CA THR A 324 14.19 -4.61 -7.37
C THR A 324 13.41 -5.88 -7.05
N ALA A 325 13.48 -6.93 -7.87
CA ALA A 325 12.64 -8.11 -7.73
C ALA A 325 12.87 -8.85 -6.42
N LEU A 326 14.13 -9.04 -5.99
CA LEU A 326 14.41 -9.78 -4.75
C LEU A 326 13.94 -9.02 -3.48
N PRO A 327 14.21 -7.71 -3.31
CA PRO A 327 13.63 -6.93 -2.21
C PRO A 327 12.08 -6.97 -2.16
N TYR A 328 11.42 -6.86 -3.30
CA TYR A 328 9.94 -6.91 -3.35
C TYR A 328 9.39 -8.33 -3.23
N ALA A 329 10.14 -9.36 -3.63
CA ALA A 329 9.84 -10.75 -3.28
C ALA A 329 9.89 -10.91 -1.76
N HIS A 330 10.93 -10.43 -1.07
CA HIS A 330 10.96 -10.44 0.39
C HIS A 330 9.69 -9.82 0.99
N TYR A 331 9.20 -8.69 0.45
CA TYR A 331 7.95 -8.09 0.90
C TYR A 331 6.74 -9.01 0.70
N ALA A 332 6.56 -9.55 -0.51
CA ALA A 332 5.47 -10.49 -0.83
C ALA A 332 5.48 -11.73 0.07
N PHE A 333 6.66 -12.25 0.41
CA PHE A 333 6.80 -13.44 1.25
C PHE A 333 6.81 -13.14 2.76
N SER A 334 6.93 -11.87 3.17
CA SER A 334 6.88 -11.48 4.60
C SER A 334 5.52 -11.78 5.24
N ARG A 335 4.46 -11.76 4.43
CA ARG A 335 3.12 -12.28 4.74
C ARG A 335 2.51 -12.80 3.44
N ALA A 336 2.53 -14.11 3.23
CA ALA A 336 2.23 -14.69 1.93
C ALA A 336 0.71 -14.80 1.63
N ASP A 337 0.03 -13.67 1.59
CA ASP A 337 -1.35 -13.55 1.09
C ASP A 337 -1.40 -12.84 -0.27
N PHE A 338 -2.58 -12.77 -0.88
CA PHE A 338 -2.76 -12.12 -2.18
C PHE A 338 -2.45 -10.62 -2.14
N GLU A 339 -2.77 -9.94 -1.05
CA GLU A 339 -2.52 -8.51 -0.88
C GLU A 339 -1.03 -8.20 -0.96
N HIS A 340 -0.20 -8.89 -0.17
CA HIS A 340 1.25 -8.68 -0.21
C HIS A 340 1.89 -9.12 -1.52
N LEU A 341 1.33 -10.16 -2.17
CA LEU A 341 1.72 -10.54 -3.52
C LEU A 341 1.48 -9.38 -4.50
N ALA A 342 0.29 -8.78 -4.49
CA ALA A 342 -0.05 -7.67 -5.39
C ALA A 342 0.88 -6.47 -5.19
N LEU A 343 1.16 -6.12 -3.93
CA LEU A 343 2.11 -5.06 -3.57
C LEU A 343 3.55 -5.35 -4.05
N GLY A 344 3.99 -6.60 -4.01
CA GLY A 344 5.35 -7.02 -4.36
C GLY A 344 5.56 -7.44 -5.82
N ALA A 345 4.51 -7.66 -6.62
CA ALA A 345 4.61 -8.26 -7.95
C ALA A 345 5.10 -7.30 -9.06
N PHE A 346 5.12 -5.98 -8.83
CA PHE A 346 5.35 -4.99 -9.89
C PHE A 346 6.65 -5.15 -10.69
N PRO A 347 7.82 -5.48 -10.11
CA PRO A 347 9.02 -5.76 -10.89
C PRO A 347 8.82 -6.91 -11.90
N LEU A 348 8.09 -7.96 -11.52
CA LEU A 348 7.73 -9.07 -12.40
C LEU A 348 6.74 -8.62 -13.49
N LEU A 349 5.67 -7.93 -13.12
CA LEU A 349 4.64 -7.50 -14.08
C LEU A 349 5.24 -6.58 -15.15
N ILE A 350 6.08 -5.62 -14.74
CA ILE A 350 6.75 -4.69 -15.66
C ILE A 350 7.69 -5.44 -16.60
N VAL A 351 8.49 -6.41 -16.12
CA VAL A 351 9.38 -7.17 -17.00
C VAL A 351 8.59 -8.07 -17.97
N CYS A 352 7.45 -8.65 -17.54
CA CYS A 352 6.59 -9.42 -18.42
C CYS A 352 6.10 -8.58 -19.61
N PHE A 353 5.60 -7.36 -19.35
CA PHE A 353 5.24 -6.45 -20.43
C PHE A 353 6.44 -6.02 -21.27
N ALA A 354 7.62 -5.82 -20.67
CA ALA A 354 8.84 -5.49 -21.40
C ALA A 354 9.26 -6.60 -22.38
N VAL A 355 9.17 -7.85 -21.95
CA VAL A 355 9.45 -9.03 -22.78
C VAL A 355 8.41 -9.16 -23.91
N LEU A 356 7.12 -9.02 -23.58
CA LEU A 356 6.03 -9.07 -24.56
C LEU A 356 6.09 -7.94 -25.59
N ALA A 357 6.54 -6.75 -25.19
CA ALA A 357 6.70 -5.60 -26.08
C ALA A 357 7.70 -5.87 -27.23
N ARG A 358 8.68 -6.75 -27.01
CA ARG A 358 9.70 -7.14 -28.00
C ARG A 358 9.25 -8.28 -28.92
N GLN A 359 8.21 -9.02 -28.55
CA GLN A 359 7.68 -10.08 -29.40
C GLN A 359 6.95 -9.49 -30.62
N THR A 360 6.81 -10.28 -31.69
CA THR A 360 6.11 -9.85 -32.92
C THR A 360 5.03 -10.85 -33.33
N GLY A 361 4.11 -10.41 -34.19
CA GLY A 361 3.10 -11.26 -34.79
C GLY A 361 2.15 -11.93 -33.80
N ARG A 362 1.78 -13.20 -34.08
CA ARG A 362 0.79 -13.96 -33.31
C ARG A 362 1.26 -14.30 -31.90
N VAL A 363 2.56 -14.58 -31.71
CA VAL A 363 3.12 -14.96 -30.41
C VAL A 363 2.91 -13.84 -29.39
N LYS A 364 3.18 -12.58 -29.78
CA LYS A 364 2.93 -11.40 -28.91
C LYS A 364 1.50 -11.39 -28.38
N TRP A 365 0.52 -11.51 -29.27
CA TRP A 365 -0.88 -11.37 -28.91
C TRP A 365 -1.41 -12.58 -28.14
N VAL A 366 -0.99 -13.80 -28.47
CA VAL A 366 -1.38 -14.99 -27.70
C VAL A 366 -0.83 -14.91 -26.28
N CYS A 367 0.47 -14.62 -26.11
CA CYS A 367 1.07 -14.53 -24.79
C CYS A 367 0.51 -13.35 -23.99
N LEU A 368 0.24 -12.20 -24.63
CA LEU A 368 -0.41 -11.06 -23.98
C LEU A 368 -1.82 -11.42 -23.51
N SER A 369 -2.64 -12.07 -24.34
CA SER A 369 -4.00 -12.47 -23.98
C SER A 369 -4.00 -13.49 -22.84
N VAL A 370 -3.11 -14.49 -22.87
CA VAL A 370 -2.97 -15.47 -21.79
C VAL A 370 -2.54 -14.78 -20.50
N PHE A 371 -1.55 -13.90 -20.56
CA PHE A 371 -1.06 -13.16 -19.39
C PHE A 371 -2.12 -12.22 -18.80
N ALA A 372 -2.85 -11.51 -19.67
CA ALA A 372 -3.93 -10.62 -19.25
C ALA A 372 -5.11 -11.41 -18.64
N LEU A 373 -5.49 -12.54 -19.24
CA LEU A 373 -6.53 -13.42 -18.70
C LEU A 373 -6.12 -14.02 -17.36
N ALA A 374 -4.89 -14.54 -17.25
CA ALA A 374 -4.37 -15.08 -15.99
C ALA A 374 -4.36 -14.00 -14.90
N SER A 375 -3.89 -12.78 -15.22
CA SER A 375 -3.92 -11.65 -14.30
C SER A 375 -5.34 -11.28 -13.88
N LEU A 376 -6.27 -11.20 -14.83
CA LEU A 376 -7.67 -10.86 -14.56
C LEU A 376 -8.33 -11.91 -13.65
N LEU A 377 -8.15 -13.19 -13.94
CA LEU A 377 -8.70 -14.29 -13.14
C LEU A 377 -8.12 -14.32 -11.73
N THR A 378 -6.83 -14.00 -11.57
CA THR A 378 -6.21 -13.91 -10.24
C THR A 378 -6.76 -12.73 -9.45
N VAL A 379 -6.82 -11.54 -10.04
CA VAL A 379 -7.00 -10.29 -9.29
C VAL A 379 -8.46 -9.87 -9.16
N ALA A 380 -9.27 -10.05 -10.21
CA ALA A 380 -10.66 -9.58 -10.21
C ALA A 380 -11.51 -10.10 -9.04
N PRO A 381 -11.41 -11.37 -8.61
CA PRO A 381 -12.20 -11.88 -7.48
C PRO A 381 -11.90 -11.19 -6.14
N HIS A 382 -10.72 -10.58 -5.99
CA HIS A 382 -10.32 -9.89 -4.77
C HIS A 382 -10.76 -8.43 -4.72
N HIS A 383 -11.13 -7.82 -5.85
CA HIS A 383 -11.62 -6.45 -5.86
C HIS A 383 -12.99 -6.34 -5.20
N ILE A 384 -13.15 -5.32 -4.36
CA ILE A 384 -14.40 -5.05 -3.64
C ILE A 384 -15.56 -4.82 -4.61
N GLY A 385 -15.33 -4.16 -5.75
CA GLY A 385 -16.37 -3.97 -6.77
C GLY A 385 -16.91 -5.28 -7.34
N TRP A 386 -16.11 -6.35 -7.36
CA TRP A 386 -16.58 -7.69 -7.75
C TRP A 386 -17.31 -8.37 -6.59
N LEU A 387 -16.65 -8.45 -5.42
CA LEU A 387 -17.15 -9.15 -4.24
C LEU A 387 -18.49 -8.57 -3.75
N LEU A 388 -18.51 -7.26 -3.46
CA LEU A 388 -19.72 -6.57 -3.04
C LEU A 388 -20.69 -6.43 -4.21
N GLY A 389 -20.24 -6.24 -5.45
CA GLY A 389 -21.14 -6.25 -6.60
C GLY A 389 -21.94 -7.56 -6.75
N GLN A 390 -21.37 -8.70 -6.37
CA GLN A 390 -22.11 -9.97 -6.28
C GLN A 390 -23.04 -10.03 -5.07
N GLN A 391 -22.55 -9.70 -3.87
CA GLN A 391 -23.34 -9.75 -2.64
C GLN A 391 -24.53 -8.76 -2.65
N CYS A 392 -24.34 -7.57 -3.20
CA CYS A 392 -25.38 -6.55 -3.32
C CYS A 392 -26.48 -6.99 -4.29
N ARG A 393 -26.13 -7.71 -5.38
CA ARG A 393 -27.13 -8.33 -6.27
C ARG A 393 -27.98 -9.39 -5.58
N LEU A 394 -27.48 -9.97 -4.49
CA LEU A 394 -28.21 -10.92 -3.63
C LEU A 394 -28.96 -10.23 -2.48
N GLY A 395 -29.02 -8.89 -2.45
CA GLY A 395 -29.74 -8.12 -1.42
C GLY A 395 -29.01 -8.01 -0.08
N GLN A 396 -27.71 -8.35 -0.01
CA GLN A 396 -26.92 -8.35 1.23
C GLN A 396 -26.19 -7.03 1.51
N CYS A 397 -26.53 -5.96 0.78
CA CYS A 397 -25.94 -4.65 0.95
C CYS A 397 -26.96 -3.62 1.37
N THR A 398 -26.50 -2.62 2.10
CA THR A 398 -27.28 -1.42 2.42
C THR A 398 -26.42 -0.18 2.21
N GLU A 399 -27.08 0.93 1.91
CA GLU A 399 -26.43 2.23 1.94
C GLU A 399 -26.30 2.71 3.39
N VAL A 400 -25.14 3.29 3.70
CA VAL A 400 -24.84 3.92 4.98
C VAL A 400 -24.23 5.29 4.74
N GLU A 401 -24.53 6.23 5.62
CA GLU A 401 -23.91 7.55 5.62
C GLU A 401 -22.78 7.59 6.65
N VAL A 402 -21.60 8.01 6.20
CA VAL A 402 -20.37 8.04 6.98
C VAL A 402 -19.68 9.38 6.74
N VAL A 403 -19.71 10.27 7.74
CA VAL A 403 -19.04 11.59 7.67
C VAL A 403 -19.41 12.35 6.38
N GLY A 404 -20.72 12.40 6.08
CA GLY A 404 -21.28 13.06 4.88
C GLY A 404 -21.11 12.30 3.56
N ASP A 405 -20.39 11.17 3.56
CA ASP A 405 -20.25 10.31 2.38
C ASP A 405 -21.27 9.16 2.40
N ARG A 406 -21.81 8.81 1.23
CA ARG A 406 -22.68 7.64 1.06
C ARG A 406 -21.88 6.45 0.55
N LEU A 407 -21.93 5.35 1.29
CA LEU A 407 -21.26 4.10 0.94
C LEU A 407 -22.27 2.96 0.84
N THR A 408 -22.04 2.05 -0.10
CA THR A 408 -22.73 0.76 -0.15
C THR A 408 -21.87 -0.29 0.55
N VAL A 409 -22.34 -0.82 1.67
CA VAL A 409 -21.59 -1.78 2.48
C VAL A 409 -22.40 -3.06 2.69
N HIS A 410 -21.70 -4.14 3.04
CA HIS A 410 -22.35 -5.39 3.46
C HIS A 410 -23.13 -5.17 4.77
N GLN A 411 -24.24 -5.88 4.96
CA GLN A 411 -25.10 -5.76 6.15
C GLN A 411 -24.34 -5.89 7.47
N GLY A 412 -23.34 -6.78 7.55
CA GLY A 412 -22.49 -6.92 8.74
C GLY A 412 -21.72 -5.65 9.08
N THR A 413 -21.12 -5.00 8.07
CA THR A 413 -20.42 -3.72 8.26
C THR A 413 -21.38 -2.59 8.62
N ALA A 414 -22.59 -2.59 8.03
CA ALA A 414 -23.61 -1.62 8.42
C ALA A 414 -24.04 -1.79 9.88
N ALA A 415 -24.17 -3.03 10.36
CA ALA A 415 -24.46 -3.33 11.76
C ALA A 415 -23.32 -2.87 12.70
N GLU A 416 -22.06 -3.05 12.29
CA GLU A 416 -20.89 -2.54 13.02
C GLU A 416 -20.88 -1.01 13.11
N ILE A 417 -21.16 -0.31 12.00
CA ILE A 417 -21.27 1.15 11.96
C ILE A 417 -22.41 1.63 12.87
N GLN A 418 -23.58 1.01 12.76
CA GLN A 418 -24.74 1.35 13.57
C GLN A 418 -24.49 1.10 15.05
N LEU A 419 -23.80 0.02 15.40
CA LEU A 419 -23.37 -0.28 16.78
C LEU A 419 -22.47 0.83 17.32
N LEU A 420 -21.45 1.25 16.56
CA LEU A 420 -20.55 2.32 17.00
C LEU A 420 -21.28 3.66 17.18
N GLN A 421 -22.17 3.99 16.25
CA GLN A 421 -22.98 5.20 16.32
C GLN A 421 -23.95 5.18 17.52
N SER A 422 -24.60 4.05 17.80
CA SER A 422 -25.52 3.93 18.94
C SER A 422 -24.78 4.01 20.28
N LEU A 423 -23.65 3.32 20.42
CA LEU A 423 -22.81 3.40 21.61
C LEU A 423 -22.29 4.82 21.85
N ALA A 424 -21.89 5.52 20.79
CA ALA A 424 -21.46 6.90 20.90
C ALA A 424 -22.59 7.85 21.27
N ALA A 425 -23.81 7.66 20.74
CA ALA A 425 -24.97 8.44 21.13
C ALA A 425 -25.36 8.21 22.60
N GLU A 426 -25.26 6.97 23.09
CA GLU A 426 -25.69 6.60 24.43
C GLU A 426 -24.65 6.93 25.51
N PHE A 427 -23.38 6.56 25.30
CA PHE A 427 -22.34 6.58 26.35
C PHE A 427 -21.31 7.69 26.17
N ALA A 428 -21.32 8.36 25.02
CA ALA A 428 -20.42 9.47 24.76
C ALA A 428 -21.14 10.58 23.98
N PRO A 429 -22.31 11.06 24.46
CA PRO A 429 -23.07 12.08 23.77
C PRO A 429 -22.25 13.35 23.61
N GLY A 430 -22.38 13.96 22.44
CA GLY A 430 -21.82 15.27 22.14
C GLY A 430 -22.72 16.40 22.60
N ASP A 431 -22.17 17.59 22.78
CA ASP A 431 -22.97 18.82 22.75
C ASP A 431 -23.18 19.22 21.28
N PRO A 432 -24.43 19.19 20.76
CA PRO A 432 -24.72 19.55 19.37
C PRO A 432 -24.45 21.03 19.04
N SER A 433 -24.27 21.89 20.06
CA SER A 433 -24.14 23.35 19.90
C SER A 433 -22.70 23.84 19.71
N GLU A 434 -21.70 23.00 19.98
CA GLU A 434 -20.30 23.34 19.76
C GLU A 434 -19.82 22.82 18.40
N LEU A 435 -19.66 23.73 17.43
CA LEU A 435 -18.96 23.44 16.18
C LEU A 435 -17.48 23.14 16.52
N GLY A 436 -17.12 21.85 16.54
CA GLY A 436 -15.83 21.37 17.06
C GLY A 436 -15.84 20.94 18.53
N GLY A 437 -17.03 20.80 19.13
CA GLY A 437 -17.23 20.38 20.52
C GLY A 437 -16.64 19.00 20.79
N ALA A 438 -15.84 18.90 21.85
CA ALA A 438 -15.11 17.70 22.21
C ALA A 438 -16.08 16.60 22.66
N ASN A 439 -16.65 15.89 21.69
CA ASN A 439 -17.35 14.64 21.93
C ASN A 439 -16.45 13.71 22.75
N ARG A 440 -16.96 13.24 23.89
CA ARG A 440 -16.19 12.38 24.80
C ARG A 440 -15.55 11.23 24.01
N PRO A 441 -14.23 10.96 24.16
CA PRO A 441 -13.57 9.93 23.36
C PRO A 441 -14.06 8.53 23.73
N PHE A 442 -13.64 7.53 22.97
CA PHE A 442 -13.96 6.13 23.23
C PHE A 442 -12.80 5.23 22.79
N ILE A 443 -12.77 4.02 23.33
CA ILE A 443 -11.77 3.02 22.96
C ILE A 443 -12.38 2.04 21.95
N ALA A 444 -11.66 1.77 20.86
CA ALA A 444 -11.94 0.67 19.95
C ALA A 444 -10.63 -0.06 19.63
N THR A 445 -10.50 -1.32 20.04
CA THR A 445 -9.23 -2.05 19.99
C THR A 445 -9.45 -3.57 19.82
N PRO A 446 -8.53 -4.32 19.19
CA PRO A 446 -7.36 -3.81 18.46
C PRO A 446 -7.64 -3.61 16.97
N PHE A 447 -8.72 -4.19 16.41
CA PHE A 447 -8.90 -4.33 14.96
C PHE A 447 -9.60 -3.16 14.26
N TRP A 448 -10.05 -2.13 14.99
CA TRP A 448 -10.83 -1.01 14.45
C TRP A 448 -10.18 0.37 14.64
N PRO A 449 -8.94 0.60 14.16
CA PRO A 449 -8.32 1.94 14.15
C PRO A 449 -9.13 2.99 13.37
N GLY A 450 -10.03 2.58 12.47
CA GLY A 450 -10.94 3.46 11.73
C GLY A 450 -12.19 3.89 12.51
N ALA A 451 -12.52 3.26 13.63
CA ALA A 451 -13.72 3.62 14.40
C ALA A 451 -13.66 5.07 14.91
N PRO A 452 -12.53 5.59 15.45
CA PRO A 452 -12.44 7.00 15.81
C PRO A 452 -12.64 7.94 14.60
N ALA A 453 -12.16 7.56 13.42
CA ALA A 453 -12.35 8.35 12.20
C ALA A 453 -13.81 8.39 11.75
N LEU A 454 -14.50 7.25 11.85
CA LEU A 454 -15.93 7.09 11.56
C LEU A 454 -16.80 8.06 12.37
N LEU A 455 -16.44 8.29 13.63
CA LEU A 455 -17.18 9.15 14.56
C LEU A 455 -16.57 10.55 14.73
N GLU A 456 -15.54 10.86 13.92
CA GLU A 456 -14.76 12.11 13.96
C GLU A 456 -14.17 12.43 15.34
N ARG A 457 -13.72 11.40 16.08
CA ARG A 457 -13.15 11.53 17.43
C ARG A 457 -11.67 11.17 17.46
N LYS A 458 -10.97 11.77 18.41
CA LYS A 458 -9.57 11.40 18.72
C LYS A 458 -9.55 10.11 19.53
N SER A 459 -8.65 9.19 19.18
CA SER A 459 -8.40 8.01 20.00
C SER A 459 -7.76 8.40 21.34
N PRO A 460 -8.23 7.85 22.48
CA PRO A 460 -7.60 8.03 23.78
C PRO A 460 -6.29 7.23 23.93
N MET A 461 -5.99 6.38 22.94
CA MET A 461 -4.80 5.54 22.84
C MET A 461 -3.89 6.03 21.71
N TRP A 462 -2.58 6.01 21.92
CA TRP A 462 -1.60 6.16 20.84
C TRP A 462 -1.59 4.92 19.95
N SER A 463 -1.65 3.72 20.54
CA SER A 463 -1.64 2.43 19.85
C SER A 463 -3.02 2.08 19.29
N ILE A 464 -3.46 2.83 18.28
CA ILE A 464 -4.79 2.67 17.66
C ILE A 464 -5.00 1.31 16.96
N TYR A 465 -3.90 0.62 16.62
CA TYR A 465 -3.94 -0.71 15.98
C TYR A 465 -3.10 -1.70 16.79
N ALA A 466 -3.58 -2.04 18.00
CA ALA A 466 -2.83 -2.78 19.02
C ALA A 466 -2.72 -4.29 18.76
N LEU A 467 -2.18 -4.68 17.60
CA LEU A 467 -2.05 -6.08 17.16
C LEU A 467 -0.89 -6.85 17.82
N PHE A 468 0.08 -6.14 18.38
CA PHE A 468 1.35 -6.70 18.80
C PHE A 468 1.58 -6.51 20.31
N PRO A 469 2.34 -7.43 20.95
CA PRO A 469 2.72 -7.29 22.34
C PRO A 469 3.44 -5.96 22.62
N ARG A 470 3.16 -5.38 23.79
CA ARG A 470 3.82 -4.15 24.26
C ARG A 470 4.43 -4.34 25.64
N THR A 471 5.53 -3.63 25.89
CA THR A 471 6.16 -3.63 27.22
C THR A 471 5.21 -3.09 28.28
N GLU A 472 5.39 -3.52 29.52
CA GLU A 472 4.62 -3.02 30.66
C GLU A 472 4.71 -1.49 30.81
N ALA A 473 5.90 -0.92 30.62
CA ALA A 473 6.12 0.53 30.69
C ALA A 473 5.26 1.28 29.65
N PHE A 474 5.19 0.76 28.42
CA PHE A 474 4.33 1.32 27.37
C PHE A 474 2.85 1.22 27.76
N GLN A 475 2.39 0.05 28.23
CA GLN A 475 1.00 -0.15 28.62
C GLN A 475 0.58 0.77 29.77
N ARG A 476 1.46 1.00 30.75
CA ARG A 476 1.21 1.94 31.85
C ARG A 476 1.06 3.38 31.34
N ALA A 477 1.94 3.82 30.44
CA ALA A 477 1.81 5.14 29.82
C ALA A 477 0.51 5.29 29.03
N GLU A 478 0.08 4.22 28.34
CA GLU A 478 -1.18 4.20 27.61
C GLU A 478 -2.40 4.27 28.54
N ILE A 479 -2.37 3.57 29.68
CA ILE A 479 -3.41 3.66 30.72
C ILE A 479 -3.54 5.09 31.24
N GLU A 480 -2.43 5.80 31.49
CA GLU A 480 -2.49 7.19 31.92
C GLU A 480 -3.09 8.11 30.84
N ARG A 481 -2.81 7.87 29.55
CA ARG A 481 -3.50 8.58 28.45
C ARG A 481 -4.99 8.31 28.44
N ILE A 482 -5.39 7.04 28.61
CA ILE A 482 -6.80 6.66 28.67
C ILE A 482 -7.49 7.35 29.84
N LYS A 483 -6.89 7.34 31.03
CA LYS A 483 -7.42 8.04 32.21
C LYS A 483 -7.60 9.54 31.95
N ALA A 484 -6.59 10.19 31.35
CA ALA A 484 -6.62 11.62 31.07
C ALA A 484 -7.68 12.00 30.02
N ALA A 485 -7.95 11.11 29.07
CA ALA A 485 -8.97 11.31 28.04
C ALA A 485 -10.40 11.01 28.53
N ASP A 486 -10.54 10.28 29.64
CA ASP A 486 -11.81 9.86 30.26
C ASP A 486 -12.88 9.39 29.24
N PRO A 487 -12.62 8.29 28.51
CA PRO A 487 -13.54 7.86 27.45
C PRO A 487 -14.87 7.35 28.00
N GLY A 488 -15.94 7.56 27.23
CA GLY A 488 -17.31 7.20 27.64
C GLY A 488 -17.61 5.70 27.55
N PHE A 489 -16.99 5.01 26.60
CA PHE A 489 -17.14 3.56 26.41
C PHE A 489 -15.89 2.93 25.79
N ALA A 490 -15.84 1.60 25.83
CA ALA A 490 -14.81 0.80 25.21
C ALA A 490 -15.41 -0.40 24.45
N VAL A 491 -14.90 -0.63 23.24
CA VAL A 491 -15.16 -1.80 22.42
C VAL A 491 -13.87 -2.61 22.31
N VAL A 492 -13.88 -3.82 22.86
CA VAL A 492 -12.73 -4.72 22.84
C VAL A 492 -13.06 -5.94 21.99
N LEU A 493 -12.32 -6.11 20.88
CA LEU A 493 -12.38 -7.27 20.00
C LEU A 493 -11.30 -8.26 20.40
N ASP A 494 -11.56 -9.06 21.43
CA ASP A 494 -10.57 -10.02 21.93
C ASP A 494 -10.53 -11.32 21.12
N LEU A 495 -10.42 -11.20 19.80
CA LEU A 495 -10.40 -12.32 18.85
C LEU A 495 -8.97 -12.76 18.52
N PRO A 496 -8.74 -14.05 18.20
CA PRO A 496 -7.42 -14.53 17.80
C PRO A 496 -7.09 -14.05 16.38
N LEU A 497 -6.05 -13.24 16.23
CA LEU A 497 -5.59 -12.76 14.92
C LEU A 497 -4.98 -13.92 14.11
N ASP A 498 -5.46 -14.14 12.89
CA ASP A 498 -5.10 -15.28 12.04
C ASP A 498 -5.27 -16.66 12.73
N GLY A 499 -6.20 -16.76 13.69
CA GLY A 499 -6.43 -17.99 14.46
C GLY A 499 -5.39 -18.26 15.55
N ARG A 500 -4.56 -17.28 15.89
CA ARG A 500 -3.50 -17.37 16.90
C ARG A 500 -3.94 -16.74 18.22
N ASP A 501 -4.20 -17.59 19.23
CA ASP A 501 -4.67 -17.13 20.54
C ASP A 501 -3.66 -16.22 21.26
N GLU A 502 -2.36 -16.42 21.02
CA GLU A 502 -1.30 -15.58 21.60
C GLU A 502 -1.32 -14.13 21.11
N LEU A 503 -2.08 -13.84 20.05
CA LEU A 503 -2.24 -12.50 19.48
C LEU A 503 -3.55 -11.82 19.89
N ARG A 504 -4.29 -12.40 20.84
CA ARG A 504 -5.45 -11.75 21.45
C ARG A 504 -5.04 -10.46 22.16
N PHE A 505 -5.94 -9.49 22.21
CA PHE A 505 -5.68 -8.21 22.88
C PHE A 505 -5.41 -8.40 24.37
N SER A 506 -6.17 -9.30 25.01
CA SER A 506 -6.00 -9.67 26.42
C SER A 506 -4.63 -10.28 26.73
N GLN A 507 -3.96 -10.88 25.75
CA GLN A 507 -2.64 -11.49 25.90
C GLN A 507 -1.49 -10.56 25.49
N THR A 508 -1.70 -9.75 24.45
CA THR A 508 -0.70 -8.80 23.94
C THR A 508 -0.63 -7.52 24.78
N ASN A 509 -1.75 -7.09 25.36
CA ASN A 509 -1.90 -5.86 26.13
C ASN A 509 -2.65 -6.12 27.46
N PRO A 510 -2.17 -7.05 28.31
CA PRO A 510 -2.91 -7.53 29.49
C PRO A 510 -3.22 -6.44 30.51
N LEU A 511 -2.33 -5.46 30.71
CA LEU A 511 -2.54 -4.39 31.71
C LEU A 511 -3.61 -3.41 31.25
N ILE A 512 -3.63 -3.08 29.96
CA ILE A 512 -4.67 -2.21 29.38
C ILE A 512 -6.02 -2.92 29.45
N TYR A 513 -6.05 -4.20 29.09
CA TYR A 513 -7.27 -5.02 29.17
C TYR A 513 -7.80 -5.11 30.61
N GLN A 514 -6.95 -5.41 31.58
CA GLN A 514 -7.32 -5.43 33.01
C GLN A 514 -7.83 -4.07 33.48
N TYR A 515 -7.21 -2.97 33.04
CA TYR A 515 -7.68 -1.62 33.36
C TYR A 515 -9.08 -1.38 32.80
N ILE A 516 -9.38 -1.77 31.56
CA ILE A 516 -10.73 -1.65 30.98
C ILE A 516 -11.74 -2.44 31.81
N GLN A 517 -11.45 -3.70 32.16
CA GLN A 517 -12.34 -4.54 32.96
C GLN A 517 -12.62 -3.99 34.37
N THR A 518 -11.68 -3.23 34.94
CA THR A 518 -11.80 -2.70 36.31
C THR A 518 -12.38 -1.29 36.35
N ALA A 519 -12.06 -0.44 35.38
CA ALA A 519 -12.48 0.97 35.33
C ALA A 519 -13.80 1.21 34.58
N PHE A 520 -14.29 0.22 33.83
CA PHE A 520 -15.55 0.25 33.10
C PHE A 520 -16.48 -0.86 33.58
N GLU A 521 -17.78 -0.73 33.31
CA GLU A 521 -18.77 -1.76 33.59
C GLU A 521 -19.30 -2.39 32.28
N PRO A 522 -19.52 -3.72 32.23
CA PRO A 522 -20.07 -4.36 31.05
C PRO A 522 -21.48 -3.86 30.71
N VAL A 523 -21.78 -3.68 29.42
CA VAL A 523 -23.15 -3.36 28.96
C VAL A 523 -24.05 -4.59 29.11
N SER A 524 -25.17 -4.46 29.84
CA SER A 524 -25.97 -5.58 30.36
C SER A 524 -26.69 -6.44 29.30
N ASN A 525 -26.87 -5.92 28.08
CA ASN A 525 -27.65 -6.56 27.00
C ASN A 525 -26.76 -6.93 25.80
N GLN A 526 -25.56 -7.46 26.03
CA GLN A 526 -24.73 -7.94 24.94
C GLN A 526 -25.37 -9.17 24.26
N PRO A 527 -25.38 -9.23 22.91
CA PRO A 527 -25.80 -10.42 22.20
C PRO A 527 -24.95 -11.63 22.66
N PRO A 528 -25.58 -12.77 22.99
CA PRO A 528 -24.82 -13.99 23.27
C PRO A 528 -23.96 -14.34 22.05
N ASN A 529 -22.68 -14.63 22.28
CA ASN A 529 -21.65 -14.87 21.25
C ASN A 529 -21.27 -13.65 20.37
N SER A 530 -21.49 -12.42 20.87
CA SER A 530 -20.91 -11.22 20.24
C SER A 530 -19.37 -11.34 20.13
N PRO A 531 -18.77 -11.06 18.97
CA PRO A 531 -17.31 -10.99 18.83
C PRO A 531 -16.70 -9.78 19.55
N TYR A 532 -17.55 -8.86 20.06
CA TYR A 532 -17.17 -7.64 20.75
C TYR A 532 -17.55 -7.71 22.22
N GLN A 533 -16.61 -7.32 23.09
CA GLN A 533 -16.87 -7.02 24.49
C GLN A 533 -17.11 -5.50 24.63
N LEU A 534 -18.30 -5.13 25.09
CA LEU A 534 -18.75 -3.74 25.23
C LEU A 534 -18.75 -3.30 26.68
N PHE A 535 -18.07 -2.19 26.96
CA PHE A 535 -17.98 -1.61 28.29
C PHE A 535 -18.40 -0.13 28.27
N LYS A 536 -19.11 0.32 29.30
CA LYS A 536 -19.42 1.74 29.53
C LYS A 536 -18.69 2.26 30.75
N ARG A 537 -18.43 3.57 30.79
CA ARG A 537 -17.80 4.18 31.96
C ARG A 537 -18.70 3.99 33.20
N LYS A 538 -18.07 3.66 34.32
CA LYS A 538 -18.71 3.62 35.65
C LYS A 538 -19.14 4.99 36.14
#